data_AF-A0A1E3QDQ3-F1
#
_entry.id   AF-A0A1E3QDQ3-F1
#
_cell.length_a   1.000
_cell.length_b   1.000
_cell.length_c   1.000
_cell.angle_alpha   90.00
_cell.angle_beta   90.00
_cell.angle_gamma   90.00
#
_symmetry.space_group_name_H-M   'P 1'
#
loop_
_entity.id
_entity.type
_entity.pdbx_description
1 polymer ?
#
loop_
_entity_poly.entity_id
_entity_poly.type
_entity_poly.pdbx_seq_one_letter_code
_entity_poly.pdbx_strand_id
1 'polypeptide(L)'
;MEYADQKEYNDSDVFLQTNNGHFEYHRQQMQENLRVLSEVDARHKFRVRVARTCLRIFNFICSAVVLGLTASTFAVFNDTRHLTNGQFQAWPPHAYTWPTTVTLVVAAVSVPLNCVILYLLGMVSWRSSSRMETVATVFSIVSFFAGVIMWTVVTGSLKLWGLKDQVGGRDIWTWTCKQGPRRDAFEGQINFERLCFQNKWNFICANLQIGAEIITVGVTVFALYRRVTKKRLAEEKQNYKEYINMNTIDVRDN
;
A
#
# COMPACT_ATOMS: atom_id res chain seq x y z
N MET A 1 25.95 73.09 24.43
CA MET A 1 24.75 72.49 23.83
C MET A 1 25.11 71.23 23.03
N GLU A 2 26.24 71.22 22.33
CA GLU A 2 26.72 70.09 21.51
C GLU A 2 26.92 68.74 22.26
N TYR A 3 27.22 68.77 23.57
CA TYR A 3 27.45 67.56 24.38
C TYR A 3 26.17 66.80 24.79
N ALA A 4 25.00 67.46 24.72
CA ALA A 4 23.72 66.84 25.07
C ALA A 4 23.15 66.02 23.90
N ASP A 5 23.23 66.56 22.67
CA ASP A 5 22.81 65.86 21.44
C ASP A 5 23.61 64.58 21.18
N GLN A 6 24.91 64.59 21.47
CA GLN A 6 25.79 63.46 21.21
C GLN A 6 25.54 62.27 22.16
N LYS A 7 24.99 62.54 23.35
CA LYS A 7 24.61 61.51 24.33
C LYS A 7 23.30 60.83 23.95
N GLU A 8 22.35 61.59 23.42
CA GLU A 8 21.03 61.10 22.98
C GLU A 8 21.12 60.27 21.68
N TYR A 9 22.03 60.67 20.78
CA TYR A 9 22.38 59.88 19.59
C TYR A 9 22.99 58.51 19.95
N ASN A 10 23.95 58.48 20.89
CA ASN A 10 24.64 57.26 21.29
C ASN A 10 23.74 56.29 22.09
N ASP A 11 22.77 56.80 22.86
CA ASP A 11 21.79 55.97 23.58
C ASP A 11 20.77 55.35 22.62
N SER A 12 20.37 56.08 21.57
CA SER A 12 19.47 55.60 20.52
C SER A 12 20.10 54.47 19.71
N ASP A 13 21.38 54.61 19.34
CA ASP A 13 22.13 53.57 18.63
C ASP A 13 22.31 52.30 19.48
N VAL A 14 22.59 52.44 20.79
CA VAL A 14 22.71 51.30 21.72
C VAL A 14 21.37 50.58 21.89
N PHE A 15 20.25 51.31 21.96
CA PHE A 15 18.91 50.74 22.07
C PHE A 15 18.47 50.01 20.78
N LEU A 16 18.79 50.56 19.62
CA LEU A 16 18.58 49.90 18.32
C LEU A 16 19.41 48.64 18.18
N GLN A 17 20.67 48.65 18.63
CA GLN A 17 21.57 47.50 18.55
C GLN A 17 21.17 46.36 19.50
N THR A 18 20.66 46.68 20.70
CA THR A 18 20.12 45.68 21.64
C THR A 18 18.78 45.10 21.18
N ASN A 19 17.87 45.91 20.63
CA ASN A 19 16.61 45.41 20.06
C ASN A 19 16.84 44.50 18.84
N ASN A 20 17.77 44.86 17.96
CA ASN A 20 18.14 44.03 16.80
C ASN A 20 18.70 42.66 17.23
N GLY A 21 19.57 42.63 18.25
CA GLY A 21 20.12 41.38 18.79
C GLY A 21 19.06 40.45 19.41
N HIS A 22 18.11 41.02 20.16
CA HIS A 22 17.00 40.25 20.75
C HIS A 22 16.09 39.64 19.67
N PHE A 23 15.79 40.41 18.61
CA PHE A 23 14.96 39.97 17.50
C PHE A 23 15.61 38.85 16.67
N GLU A 24 16.91 38.95 16.39
CA GLU A 24 17.66 37.90 15.68
C GLU A 24 17.70 36.59 16.48
N TYR A 25 17.88 36.69 17.79
CA TYR A 25 17.84 35.53 18.69
C TYR A 25 16.49 34.79 18.62
N HIS A 26 15.37 35.51 18.75
CA HIS A 26 14.04 34.89 18.71
C HIS A 26 13.70 34.31 17.34
N ARG A 27 14.15 34.95 16.25
CA ARG A 27 14.03 34.41 14.87
C ARG A 27 14.79 33.10 14.73
N GLN A 28 16.02 33.03 15.21
CA GLN A 28 16.84 31.81 15.16
C GLN A 28 16.17 30.68 15.92
N GLN A 29 15.63 30.95 17.11
CA GLN A 29 14.92 29.96 17.93
C GLN A 29 13.67 29.41 17.23
N MET A 30 12.84 30.27 16.62
CA MET A 30 11.67 29.83 15.86
C MET A 30 12.06 29.02 14.62
N GLN A 31 13.11 29.42 13.90
CA GLN A 31 13.64 28.68 12.76
C GLN A 31 14.16 27.31 13.17
N GLU A 32 14.87 27.22 14.30
CA GLU A 32 15.38 25.96 14.83
C GLU A 32 14.23 25.01 15.23
N ASN A 33 13.23 25.50 15.97
CA ASN A 33 12.05 24.71 16.33
C ASN A 33 11.32 24.18 15.08
N LEU A 34 11.12 25.03 14.07
CA LEU A 34 10.52 24.64 12.80
C LEU A 34 11.37 23.59 12.06
N ARG A 35 12.70 23.73 12.06
CA ARG A 35 13.62 22.74 11.46
C ARG A 35 13.50 21.40 12.15
N VAL A 36 13.63 21.35 13.48
CA VAL A 36 13.51 20.13 14.28
C VAL A 36 12.17 19.44 14.06
N LEU A 37 11.06 20.18 14.10
CA LEU A 37 9.73 19.64 13.83
C LEU A 37 9.58 19.11 12.39
N SER A 38 10.16 19.80 11.41
CA SER A 38 10.12 19.40 10.00
C SER A 38 10.91 18.12 9.73
N GLU A 39 12.07 17.94 10.39
CA GLU A 39 12.88 16.73 10.25
C GLU A 39 12.20 15.51 10.85
N VAL A 40 11.63 15.66 12.04
CA VAL A 40 10.86 14.59 12.69
C VAL A 40 9.66 14.20 11.81
N ASP A 41 8.96 15.18 11.23
CA ASP A 41 7.86 14.93 10.29
C ASP A 41 8.34 14.24 9.01
N ALA A 42 9.46 14.65 8.43
CA ALA A 42 10.04 14.06 7.24
C ALA A 42 10.38 12.57 7.45
N ARG A 43 11.03 12.23 8.57
CA ARG A 43 11.37 10.82 8.91
C ARG A 43 10.12 9.96 9.03
N HIS A 44 9.07 10.46 9.69
CA HIS A 44 7.80 9.74 9.81
C HIS A 44 7.11 9.55 8.46
N LYS A 45 7.03 10.61 7.64
CA LYS A 45 6.46 10.54 6.29
C LYS A 45 7.22 9.56 5.40
N PHE A 46 8.55 9.54 5.50
CA PHE A 46 9.38 8.59 4.77
C PHE A 46 9.08 7.14 5.18
N ARG A 47 9.08 6.84 6.49
CA ARG A 47 8.75 5.49 7.00
C ARG A 47 7.37 5.02 6.55
N VAL A 48 6.37 5.90 6.60
CA VAL A 48 5.00 5.61 6.13
C VAL A 48 4.95 5.38 4.61
N ARG A 49 5.73 6.12 3.82
CA ARG A 49 5.83 5.91 2.36
C ARG A 49 6.49 4.56 2.07
N VAL A 50 7.64 4.27 2.68
CA VAL A 50 8.36 3.00 2.50
C VAL A 50 7.48 1.82 2.91
N ALA A 51 6.85 1.85 4.08
CA ALA A 51 5.96 0.79 4.54
C ALA A 51 4.82 0.53 3.54
N ARG A 52 4.16 1.58 3.04
CA ARG A 52 3.10 1.44 2.03
C ARG A 52 3.63 0.85 0.72
N THR A 53 4.79 1.30 0.25
CA THR A 53 5.40 0.77 -0.98
C THR A 53 5.78 -0.70 -0.83
N CYS A 54 6.41 -1.09 0.29
CA CYS A 54 6.75 -2.49 0.56
C CYS A 54 5.51 -3.40 0.60
N LEU A 55 4.44 -2.97 1.27
CA LEU A 55 3.18 -3.72 1.31
C LEU A 55 2.54 -3.86 -0.08
N ARG A 56 2.67 -2.85 -0.95
CA ARG A 56 2.18 -2.91 -2.33
C ARG A 56 3.02 -3.84 -3.21
N ILE A 57 4.35 -3.83 -3.05
CA ILE A 57 5.24 -4.77 -3.74
C ILE A 57 4.91 -6.21 -3.31
N PHE A 58 4.69 -6.45 -2.02
CA PHE A 58 4.28 -7.76 -1.52
C PHE A 58 2.95 -8.24 -2.13
N ASN A 59 1.94 -7.37 -2.20
CA ASN A 59 0.66 -7.68 -2.86
C ASN A 59 0.83 -7.97 -4.35
N PHE A 60 1.64 -7.18 -5.04
CA PHE A 60 1.96 -7.39 -6.45
C PHE A 60 2.60 -8.76 -6.69
N ILE A 61 3.61 -9.12 -5.89
CA ILE A 61 4.30 -10.41 -5.99
C ILE A 61 3.32 -11.56 -5.73
N CYS A 62 2.52 -11.48 -4.66
CA CYS A 62 1.52 -12.50 -4.37
C CYS A 62 0.51 -12.65 -5.52
N SER A 63 -0.02 -11.54 -6.06
CA SER A 63 -0.94 -11.58 -7.20
C SER A 63 -0.31 -12.19 -8.46
N ALA A 64 0.95 -11.87 -8.75
CA ALA A 64 1.68 -12.42 -9.90
C ALA A 64 1.92 -13.94 -9.74
N VAL A 65 2.29 -14.38 -8.53
CA VAL A 65 2.43 -15.80 -8.20
C VAL A 65 1.09 -16.52 -8.36
N VAL A 66 0.01 -15.99 -7.77
CA VAL A 66 -1.34 -16.56 -7.88
C VAL A 66 -1.77 -16.67 -9.35
N LEU A 67 -1.54 -15.63 -10.15
CA LEU A 67 -1.82 -15.65 -11.59
C LEU A 67 -1.07 -16.77 -12.28
N GLY A 68 0.25 -16.89 -12.05
CA GLY A 68 1.08 -17.92 -12.69
C GLY A 68 0.71 -19.34 -12.28
N LEU A 69 0.50 -19.58 -10.98
CA LEU A 69 0.10 -20.89 -10.45
C LEU A 69 -1.29 -21.32 -10.96
N THR A 70 -2.25 -20.39 -10.95
CA THR A 70 -3.61 -20.65 -11.43
C THR A 70 -3.64 -20.86 -12.93
N ALA A 71 -2.90 -20.06 -13.70
CA ALA A 71 -2.80 -20.21 -15.15
C ALA A 71 -2.17 -21.56 -15.53
N SER A 72 -1.10 -21.96 -14.85
CA SER A 72 -0.47 -23.28 -15.04
C SER A 72 -1.44 -24.42 -14.73
N THR A 73 -2.15 -24.35 -13.60
CA THR A 73 -3.16 -25.35 -13.22
C THR A 73 -4.29 -25.42 -14.24
N PHE A 74 -4.77 -24.27 -14.73
CA PHE A 74 -5.84 -24.19 -15.72
C PHE A 74 -5.40 -24.73 -17.09
N ALA A 75 -4.16 -24.45 -17.52
CA ALA A 75 -3.60 -24.99 -18.75
C ALA A 75 -3.51 -26.52 -18.69
N VAL A 76 -2.96 -27.06 -17.60
CA VAL A 76 -2.90 -28.52 -17.40
C VAL A 76 -4.30 -29.13 -17.41
N PHE A 77 -5.27 -28.52 -16.72
CA PHE A 77 -6.65 -28.99 -16.75
C PHE A 77 -7.22 -28.99 -18.17
N ASN A 78 -7.05 -27.91 -18.93
CA ASN A 78 -7.59 -27.80 -20.29
C ASN A 78 -6.99 -28.85 -21.23
N ASP A 79 -5.69 -29.10 -21.11
CA ASP A 79 -4.98 -30.08 -21.95
C ASP A 79 -5.31 -31.52 -21.55
N THR A 80 -5.60 -31.78 -20.28
CA THR A 80 -5.75 -33.16 -19.77
C THR A 80 -7.20 -33.55 -19.47
N ARG A 81 -8.16 -32.65 -19.68
CA ARG A 81 -9.60 -32.89 -19.43
C ARG A 81 -10.19 -34.11 -20.16
N HIS A 82 -9.58 -34.49 -21.29
CA HIS A 82 -10.05 -35.57 -22.14
C HIS A 82 -9.33 -36.92 -21.87
N LEU A 83 -8.35 -36.94 -20.96
CA LEU A 83 -7.58 -38.15 -20.67
C LEU A 83 -8.40 -39.16 -19.85
N THR A 84 -8.44 -40.38 -20.34
CA THR A 84 -9.08 -41.53 -19.70
C THR A 84 -8.12 -42.72 -19.74
N ASN A 85 -7.90 -43.40 -18.63
CA ASN A 85 -7.04 -44.58 -18.55
C ASN A 85 -7.86 -45.76 -18.01
N GLY A 86 -8.33 -46.62 -18.91
CA GLY A 86 -9.21 -47.73 -18.60
C GLY A 86 -10.51 -47.27 -17.91
N GLN A 87 -10.68 -47.66 -16.64
CA GLN A 87 -11.86 -47.33 -15.83
C GLN A 87 -11.77 -45.96 -15.14
N PHE A 88 -10.62 -45.29 -15.15
CA PHE A 88 -10.43 -44.02 -14.45
C PHE A 88 -10.41 -42.83 -15.42
N GLN A 89 -11.18 -41.79 -15.09
CA GLN A 89 -11.08 -40.48 -15.74
C GLN A 89 -10.10 -39.59 -14.97
N ALA A 90 -9.28 -38.82 -15.68
CA ALA A 90 -8.32 -37.92 -15.04
C ALA A 90 -9.02 -36.86 -14.17
N TRP A 91 -10.17 -36.39 -14.62
CA TRP A 91 -10.97 -35.33 -14.00
C TRP A 91 -12.40 -35.81 -13.71
N PRO A 92 -13.12 -35.21 -12.75
CA PRO A 92 -14.47 -35.64 -12.44
C PRO A 92 -15.42 -35.30 -13.58
N PRO A 93 -16.44 -36.15 -13.86
CA PRO A 93 -17.49 -35.82 -14.80
C PRO A 93 -18.23 -34.57 -14.30
N HIS A 94 -18.28 -33.54 -15.16
CA HIS A 94 -18.75 -32.19 -14.83
C HIS A 94 -17.94 -31.51 -13.73
N ALA A 95 -16.62 -31.41 -13.92
CA ALA A 95 -15.74 -30.65 -13.03
C ALA A 95 -16.16 -29.18 -12.90
N TYR A 96 -16.22 -28.69 -11.67
CA TYR A 96 -16.51 -27.28 -11.41
C TYR A 96 -15.24 -26.45 -11.64
N THR A 97 -15.15 -25.81 -12.80
CA THR A 97 -14.02 -24.96 -13.20
C THR A 97 -14.09 -23.54 -12.66
N TRP A 98 -15.28 -23.11 -12.24
CA TRP A 98 -15.56 -21.74 -11.83
C TRP A 98 -14.63 -21.20 -10.73
N PRO A 99 -14.16 -21.94 -9.70
CA PRO A 99 -13.29 -21.36 -8.67
C PRO A 99 -11.93 -20.98 -9.27
N THR A 100 -11.40 -21.84 -10.15
CA THR A 100 -10.15 -21.60 -10.88
C THR A 100 -10.31 -20.43 -11.87
N THR A 101 -11.41 -20.37 -12.61
CA THR A 101 -11.68 -19.29 -13.57
C THR A 101 -11.83 -17.93 -12.87
N VAL A 102 -12.59 -17.86 -11.77
CA VAL A 102 -12.74 -16.62 -10.99
C VAL A 102 -11.40 -16.19 -10.41
N THR A 103 -10.63 -17.11 -9.83
CA THR A 103 -9.30 -16.80 -9.29
C THR A 103 -8.37 -16.26 -10.38
N LEU A 104 -8.40 -16.85 -11.57
CA LEU A 104 -7.59 -16.41 -12.70
C LEU A 104 -7.96 -14.98 -13.14
N VAL A 105 -9.25 -14.69 -13.28
CA VAL A 105 -9.74 -13.35 -13.66
C VAL A 105 -9.38 -12.31 -12.61
N VAL A 106 -9.60 -12.61 -11.32
CA VAL A 106 -9.26 -11.71 -10.21
C VAL A 106 -7.76 -11.43 -10.18
N ALA A 107 -6.92 -12.45 -10.35
CA ALA A 107 -5.47 -12.29 -10.40
C ALA A 107 -5.03 -11.46 -11.62
N ALA A 108 -5.61 -11.72 -12.79
CA ALA A 108 -5.32 -11.01 -14.03
C ALA A 108 -5.67 -9.52 -13.97
N VAL A 109 -6.71 -9.14 -13.21
CA VAL A 109 -7.06 -7.73 -12.96
C VAL A 109 -6.21 -7.12 -11.85
N SER A 110 -5.88 -7.91 -10.81
CA SER A 110 -5.12 -7.42 -9.65
C SER A 110 -3.67 -7.05 -10.00
N VAL A 111 -3.01 -7.81 -10.88
CA VAL A 111 -1.64 -7.54 -11.32
C VAL A 111 -1.49 -6.16 -11.96
N PRO A 112 -2.23 -5.80 -13.03
CA PRO A 112 -2.11 -4.48 -13.65
C PRO A 112 -2.55 -3.35 -12.72
N LEU A 113 -3.57 -3.55 -11.88
CA LEU A 113 -3.96 -2.56 -10.88
C LEU A 113 -2.80 -2.25 -9.90
N ASN A 114 -2.14 -3.29 -9.40
CA ASN A 114 -0.97 -3.11 -8.53
C ASN A 114 0.22 -2.48 -9.28
N CYS A 115 0.45 -2.81 -10.56
CA CYS A 115 1.44 -2.14 -11.40
C CYS A 115 1.17 -0.63 -11.51
N VAL A 116 -0.08 -0.25 -11.81
CA VAL A 116 -0.47 1.16 -11.93
C VAL A 116 -0.26 1.89 -10.59
N ILE A 117 -0.63 1.28 -9.46
CA ILE A 117 -0.40 1.88 -8.13
C ILE A 117 1.09 2.10 -7.88
N LEU A 118 1.92 1.08 -8.13
CA LEU A 118 3.37 1.18 -7.93
C LEU A 118 3.99 2.24 -8.86
N TYR A 119 3.53 2.32 -10.11
CA TYR A 119 3.95 3.33 -11.06
C TYR A 119 3.58 4.75 -10.60
N LEU A 120 2.32 4.97 -10.16
CA LEU A 120 1.87 6.25 -9.62
C LEU A 120 2.69 6.65 -8.38
N LEU A 121 2.97 5.71 -7.47
CA LEU A 121 3.80 5.95 -6.29
C LEU A 121 5.26 6.25 -6.64
N GLY A 122 5.84 5.55 -7.62
CA GLY A 122 7.19 5.80 -8.13
C GLY A 122 7.31 7.17 -8.78
N MET A 123 6.31 7.57 -9.58
CA MET A 123 6.29 8.90 -10.19
C MET A 123 6.14 10.04 -9.17
N VAL A 124 5.38 9.84 -8.09
CA VAL A 124 5.30 10.80 -6.97
C VAL A 124 6.68 11.05 -6.35
N SER A 125 7.57 10.05 -6.35
CA SER A 125 8.95 10.22 -5.86
C SER A 125 9.80 11.09 -6.78
N TRP A 126 9.57 11.05 -8.10
CA TRP A 126 10.33 11.82 -9.08
C TRP A 126 9.79 13.24 -9.24
N ARG A 127 8.46 13.40 -9.27
CA ARG A 127 7.79 14.70 -9.38
C ARG A 127 7.03 14.96 -8.09
N SER A 128 7.55 15.87 -7.28
CA SER A 128 6.93 16.37 -6.04
C SER A 128 5.66 17.18 -6.31
N SER A 129 4.68 16.59 -6.98
CA SER A 129 3.38 17.19 -7.28
C SER A 129 2.35 16.70 -6.27
N SER A 130 1.77 17.64 -5.53
CA SER A 130 0.71 17.40 -4.55
C SER A 130 -0.53 16.72 -5.16
N ARG A 131 -0.78 16.91 -6.46
CA ARG A 131 -1.92 16.30 -7.17
C ARG A 131 -1.80 14.79 -7.28
N MET A 132 -0.59 14.29 -7.56
CA MET A 132 -0.35 12.86 -7.76
C MET A 132 -0.48 12.07 -6.46
N GLU A 133 -0.13 12.68 -5.32
CA GLU A 133 -0.29 12.06 -4.01
C GLU A 133 -1.77 11.81 -3.67
N THR A 134 -2.65 12.79 -3.94
CA THR A 134 -4.09 12.64 -3.70
C THR A 134 -4.70 11.57 -4.60
N VAL A 135 -4.38 11.58 -5.90
CA VAL A 135 -4.88 10.58 -6.86
C VAL A 135 -4.44 9.17 -6.47
N ALA A 136 -3.16 8.98 -6.13
CA ALA A 136 -2.65 7.69 -5.69
C ALA A 136 -3.34 7.19 -4.40
N THR A 137 -3.66 8.10 -3.47
CA THR A 137 -4.32 7.75 -2.20
C THR A 137 -5.78 7.36 -2.41
N VAL A 138 -6.53 8.13 -3.23
CA VAL A 138 -7.93 7.80 -3.57
C VAL A 138 -8.01 6.48 -4.33
N PHE A 139 -7.18 6.32 -5.36
CA PHE A 139 -7.14 5.09 -6.14
C PHE A 139 -6.76 3.88 -5.27
N SER A 140 -5.83 4.06 -4.32
CA SER A 140 -5.44 3.04 -3.35
C SER A 140 -6.62 2.60 -2.46
N ILE A 141 -7.48 3.52 -2.02
CA ILE A 141 -8.67 3.19 -1.21
C ILE A 141 -9.71 2.45 -2.04
N VAL A 142 -9.99 2.91 -3.27
CA VAL A 142 -10.93 2.24 -4.18
C VAL A 142 -10.46 0.82 -4.51
N SER A 143 -9.18 0.67 -4.84
CA SER A 143 -8.57 -0.64 -5.11
C SER A 143 -8.64 -1.60 -3.92
N PHE A 144 -8.64 -1.08 -2.70
CA PHE A 144 -8.77 -1.90 -1.49
C PHE A 144 -10.16 -2.51 -1.39
N PHE A 145 -11.21 -1.73 -1.57
CA PHE A 145 -12.57 -2.29 -1.52
C PHE A 145 -12.79 -3.31 -2.63
N ALA A 146 -12.30 -3.03 -3.84
CA ALA A 146 -12.34 -3.98 -4.94
C ALA A 146 -11.57 -5.27 -4.62
N GLY A 147 -10.36 -5.15 -4.07
CA GLY A 147 -9.51 -6.28 -3.68
C GLY A 147 -10.17 -7.15 -2.61
N VAL A 148 -10.61 -6.55 -1.50
CA VAL A 148 -11.27 -7.26 -0.41
C VAL A 148 -12.53 -7.99 -0.90
N ILE A 149 -13.38 -7.33 -1.69
CA ILE A 149 -14.60 -7.97 -2.22
C ILE A 149 -14.22 -9.16 -3.10
N MET A 150 -13.30 -8.97 -4.04
CA MET A 150 -12.88 -10.03 -4.98
C MET A 150 -12.25 -11.22 -4.27
N TRP A 151 -11.30 -10.97 -3.35
CA TRP A 151 -10.61 -12.04 -2.63
C TRP A 151 -11.49 -12.71 -1.57
N THR A 152 -12.47 -12.00 -1.01
CA THR A 152 -13.49 -12.60 -0.12
C THR A 152 -14.41 -13.52 -0.91
N VAL A 153 -14.79 -13.17 -2.14
CA VAL A 153 -15.57 -14.06 -3.02
C VAL A 153 -14.75 -15.32 -3.34
N VAL A 154 -13.47 -15.19 -3.66
CA VAL A 154 -12.57 -16.35 -3.91
C VAL A 154 -12.41 -17.22 -2.66
N THR A 155 -12.04 -16.67 -1.52
CA THR A 155 -11.85 -17.45 -0.29
C THR A 155 -13.16 -18.02 0.27
N GLY A 156 -14.24 -17.25 0.20
CA GLY A 156 -15.59 -17.66 0.57
C GLY A 156 -16.09 -18.78 -0.34
N SER A 157 -15.83 -18.71 -1.64
CA SER A 157 -16.15 -19.79 -2.58
C SER A 157 -15.41 -21.08 -2.27
N LEU A 158 -14.14 -21.02 -1.87
CA LEU A 158 -13.37 -22.20 -1.54
C LEU A 158 -13.89 -22.86 -0.25
N LYS A 159 -14.29 -22.07 0.76
CA LYS A 159 -14.81 -22.60 2.03
C LYS A 159 -16.25 -23.10 1.96
N LEU A 160 -17.15 -22.40 1.26
CA LEU A 160 -18.57 -22.78 1.20
C LEU A 160 -18.79 -24.13 0.50
N TRP A 161 -17.87 -24.53 -0.38
CA TRP A 161 -17.96 -25.77 -1.13
C TRP A 161 -17.15 -26.91 -0.51
N GLY A 162 -16.05 -26.60 0.21
CA GLY A 162 -15.33 -27.59 1.02
C GLY A 162 -16.11 -28.09 2.24
N LEU A 163 -17.07 -27.31 2.76
CA LEU A 163 -17.95 -27.70 3.88
C LEU A 163 -19.15 -28.55 3.47
N LYS A 164 -19.42 -28.70 2.16
CA LYS A 164 -20.45 -29.63 1.68
C LYS A 164 -19.80 -30.96 1.35
N ASP A 165 -19.57 -31.77 2.38
CA ASP A 165 -19.27 -33.21 2.28
C ASP A 165 -20.29 -33.98 1.42
N GLN A 166 -21.42 -33.36 1.08
CA GLN A 166 -22.49 -33.87 0.22
C GLN A 166 -22.25 -33.66 -1.30
N VAL A 167 -21.29 -32.81 -1.74
CA VAL A 167 -21.11 -32.45 -3.18
C VAL A 167 -19.86 -33.08 -3.84
N GLY A 168 -19.11 -33.89 -3.08
CA GLY A 168 -18.12 -34.83 -3.64
C GLY A 168 -16.82 -34.23 -4.18
N GLY A 169 -16.46 -33.00 -3.80
CA GLY A 169 -15.12 -32.42 -4.07
C GLY A 169 -14.73 -32.41 -5.55
N ARG A 170 -15.69 -32.06 -6.44
CA ARG A 170 -15.53 -32.08 -7.90
C ARG A 170 -14.84 -30.84 -8.49
N ASP A 171 -14.31 -29.95 -7.65
CA ASP A 171 -13.51 -28.82 -8.07
C ASP A 171 -12.06 -29.23 -8.32
N ILE A 172 -11.39 -28.52 -9.23
CA ILE A 172 -10.01 -28.83 -9.64
C ILE A 172 -9.05 -28.86 -8.43
N TRP A 173 -9.25 -27.97 -7.45
CA TRP A 173 -8.33 -27.80 -6.34
C TRP A 173 -8.39 -29.00 -5.39
N THR A 174 -9.58 -29.32 -4.90
CA THR A 174 -9.82 -30.49 -4.04
C THR A 174 -9.48 -31.79 -4.76
N TRP A 175 -9.81 -31.87 -6.06
CA TRP A 175 -9.56 -33.07 -6.87
C TRP A 175 -8.07 -33.36 -7.05
N THR A 176 -7.23 -32.31 -7.21
CA THR A 176 -5.77 -32.49 -7.35
C THR A 176 -5.11 -33.00 -6.07
N CYS A 177 -5.66 -32.67 -4.89
CA CYS A 177 -5.10 -33.10 -3.61
C CYS A 177 -5.64 -34.43 -3.09
N LYS A 178 -6.66 -35.03 -3.73
CA LYS A 178 -7.26 -36.30 -3.31
C LYS A 178 -6.35 -37.48 -3.66
N GLN A 179 -6.01 -38.29 -2.66
CA GLN A 179 -5.23 -39.52 -2.82
C GLN A 179 -6.13 -40.69 -3.26
N GLY A 180 -5.58 -41.65 -4.01
CA GLY A 180 -6.27 -42.87 -4.43
C GLY A 180 -5.70 -43.47 -5.73
N PRO A 181 -6.18 -44.66 -6.15
CA PRO A 181 -5.64 -45.42 -7.29
C PRO A 181 -5.73 -44.68 -8.63
N ARG A 182 -6.63 -43.69 -8.76
CA ARG A 182 -6.67 -42.77 -9.90
C ARG A 182 -5.36 -42.01 -10.06
N ARG A 183 -4.78 -41.52 -8.96
CA ARG A 183 -3.56 -40.71 -9.01
C ARG A 183 -2.40 -41.52 -9.61
N ASP A 184 -2.26 -42.76 -9.17
CA ASP A 184 -1.21 -43.68 -9.62
C ASP A 184 -1.42 -44.06 -11.11
N ALA A 185 -2.68 -44.23 -11.53
CA ALA A 185 -3.02 -44.51 -12.92
C ALA A 185 -2.65 -43.39 -13.92
N PHE A 186 -2.39 -42.17 -13.44
CA PHE A 186 -2.07 -40.99 -14.27
C PHE A 186 -0.73 -40.34 -13.90
N GLU A 187 0.08 -40.95 -13.03
CA GLU A 187 1.33 -40.36 -12.52
C GLU A 187 2.31 -39.99 -13.65
N GLY A 188 2.37 -40.79 -14.72
CA GLY A 188 3.21 -40.52 -15.90
C GLY A 188 2.70 -39.43 -16.85
N GLN A 189 1.46 -38.97 -16.69
CA GLN A 189 0.84 -37.96 -17.56
C GLN A 189 0.53 -36.65 -16.81
N ILE A 190 0.16 -36.74 -15.53
CA ILE A 190 -0.25 -35.61 -14.70
C ILE A 190 0.40 -35.72 -13.32
N ASN A 191 1.26 -34.76 -12.99
CA ASN A 191 1.87 -34.65 -11.67
C ASN A 191 0.91 -34.03 -10.65
N PHE A 192 -0.10 -34.79 -10.18
CA PHE A 192 -1.10 -34.29 -9.23
C PHE A 192 -0.51 -33.73 -7.93
N GLU A 193 0.64 -34.24 -7.49
CA GLU A 193 1.34 -33.70 -6.32
C GLU A 193 1.76 -32.24 -6.50
N ARG A 194 2.34 -31.95 -7.66
CA ARG A 194 2.78 -30.60 -8.00
C ARG A 194 1.60 -29.66 -8.10
N LEU A 195 0.51 -30.07 -8.76
CA LEU A 195 -0.72 -29.26 -8.83
C LEU A 195 -1.32 -28.99 -7.44
N CYS A 196 -1.35 -30.00 -6.57
CA CYS A 196 -1.84 -29.82 -5.21
C CYS A 196 -0.99 -28.80 -4.43
N PHE A 197 0.34 -28.87 -4.57
CA PHE A 197 1.25 -27.89 -3.96
C PHE A 197 1.01 -26.48 -4.51
N GLN A 198 0.89 -26.32 -5.83
CA GLN A 198 0.58 -25.03 -6.47
C GLN A 198 -0.73 -24.44 -5.92
N ASN A 199 -1.81 -25.23 -5.85
CA ASN A 199 -3.10 -24.80 -5.31
C ASN A 199 -3.03 -24.43 -3.82
N LYS A 200 -2.23 -25.15 -3.02
CA LYS A 200 -1.98 -24.80 -1.61
C LYS A 200 -1.31 -23.43 -1.46
N TRP A 201 -0.25 -23.15 -2.22
CA TRP A 201 0.38 -21.82 -2.21
C TRP A 201 -0.55 -20.74 -2.71
N ASN A 202 -1.36 -21.04 -3.71
CA ASN A 202 -2.36 -20.12 -4.23
C ASN A 202 -3.32 -19.65 -3.13
N PHE A 203 -3.83 -20.59 -2.32
CA PHE A 203 -4.68 -20.27 -1.18
C PHE A 203 -3.95 -19.43 -0.13
N ILE A 204 -2.71 -19.78 0.22
CA ILE A 204 -1.91 -19.03 1.20
C ILE A 204 -1.67 -17.59 0.73
N CYS A 205 -1.21 -17.40 -0.52
CA CYS A 205 -0.98 -16.09 -1.11
C CYS A 205 -2.26 -15.24 -1.17
N ALA A 206 -3.40 -15.84 -1.53
CA ALA A 206 -4.70 -15.16 -1.55
C ALA A 206 -5.11 -14.63 -0.15
N ASN A 207 -4.88 -15.41 0.91
CA ASN A 207 -5.18 -14.96 2.28
C ASN A 207 -4.19 -13.88 2.76
N LEU A 208 -2.89 -14.03 2.45
CA LEU A 208 -1.87 -13.03 2.80
C LEU A 208 -2.14 -11.68 2.12
N GLN A 209 -2.70 -11.69 0.92
CA GLN A 209 -3.09 -10.50 0.19
C GLN A 209 -4.17 -9.70 0.95
N ILE A 210 -5.22 -10.36 1.45
CA ILE A 210 -6.25 -9.70 2.29
C ILE A 210 -5.60 -9.05 3.52
N GLY A 211 -4.71 -9.78 4.21
CA GLY A 211 -4.01 -9.25 5.38
C GLY A 211 -3.13 -8.03 5.06
N ALA A 212 -2.35 -8.09 3.98
CA ALA A 212 -1.48 -7.00 3.57
C ALA A 212 -2.27 -5.75 3.13
N GLU A 213 -3.41 -5.94 2.47
CA GLU A 213 -4.32 -4.87 2.09
C GLU A 213 -4.91 -4.15 3.32
N ILE A 214 -5.35 -4.91 4.34
CA ILE A 214 -5.84 -4.34 5.61
C ILE A 214 -4.75 -3.52 6.31
N ILE A 215 -3.52 -4.04 6.41
CA ILE A 215 -2.39 -3.32 7.02
C ILE A 215 -2.10 -2.04 6.23
N THR A 216 -2.14 -2.08 4.90
CA THR A 216 -1.89 -0.91 4.04
C THR A 216 -2.92 0.19 4.28
N VAL A 217 -4.20 -0.17 4.42
CA VAL A 217 -5.25 0.79 4.77
C VAL A 217 -5.05 1.33 6.17
N GLY A 218 -4.72 0.48 7.15
CA GLY A 218 -4.42 0.91 8.52
C GLY A 218 -3.31 1.96 8.57
N VAL A 219 -2.20 1.73 7.87
CA VAL A 219 -1.08 2.70 7.74
C VAL A 219 -1.54 3.99 7.06
N THR A 220 -2.40 3.90 6.05
CA THR A 220 -2.92 5.06 5.31
C THR A 220 -3.86 5.90 6.17
N VAL A 221 -4.79 5.28 6.89
CA VAL A 221 -5.71 5.94 7.83
C VAL A 221 -4.92 6.60 8.96
N PHE A 222 -3.95 5.90 9.55
CA PHE A 222 -3.08 6.48 10.58
C PHE A 222 -2.29 7.69 10.08
N ALA A 223 -1.79 7.63 8.84
CA ALA A 223 -1.08 8.75 8.23
C ALA A 223 -1.99 9.97 7.99
N LEU A 224 -3.24 9.76 7.56
CA LEU A 224 -4.24 10.80 7.38
C LEU A 224 -4.67 11.39 8.73
N TYR A 225 -4.94 10.56 9.73
CA TYR A 225 -5.25 10.99 11.10
C TYR A 225 -4.13 11.89 11.63
N ARG A 226 -2.86 11.48 11.52
CA ARG A 226 -1.73 12.31 11.93
C ARG A 226 -1.57 13.61 11.15
N ARG A 227 -2.01 13.68 9.88
CA ARG A 227 -2.01 14.94 9.12
C ARG A 227 -3.05 15.92 9.68
N VAL A 228 -4.23 15.43 10.01
CA VAL A 228 -5.33 16.26 10.54
C VAL A 228 -5.03 16.75 11.97
N THR A 229 -4.44 15.90 12.81
CA THR A 229 -4.18 16.24 14.22
C THR A 229 -2.99 17.19 14.45
N LYS A 230 -2.15 17.44 13.43
CA LYS A 230 -0.95 18.29 13.53
C LYS A 230 -1.28 19.79 13.46
N LYS A 231 -2.03 20.30 14.43
CA LYS A 231 -2.30 21.75 14.59
C LYS A 231 -1.04 22.56 14.92
N ARG A 232 -0.19 22.03 15.82
CA ARG A 232 1.02 22.73 16.29
C ARG A 232 2.01 23.16 15.19
N LEU A 233 2.22 22.33 14.17
CA LEU A 233 3.15 22.66 13.08
C LEU A 233 2.55 23.69 12.11
N ALA A 234 1.22 23.73 11.99
CA ALA A 234 0.52 24.76 11.24
C ALA A 234 0.53 26.10 12.01
N GLU A 235 0.27 26.05 13.31
CA GLU A 235 0.33 27.19 14.24
C GLU A 235 1.73 27.81 14.27
N GLU A 236 2.80 27.04 14.49
CA GLU A 236 4.16 27.59 14.50
C GLU A 236 4.57 28.20 13.15
N LYS A 237 4.16 27.58 12.02
CA LYS A 237 4.39 28.16 10.69
C LYS A 237 3.63 29.46 10.49
N GLN A 238 2.43 29.59 11.05
CA GLN A 238 1.65 30.81 10.99
C GLN A 238 2.26 31.90 11.87
N ASN A 239 2.59 31.58 13.13
CA ASN A 239 3.25 32.50 14.06
C ASN A 239 4.57 33.02 13.49
N TYR A 240 5.38 32.16 12.86
CA TYR A 240 6.62 32.58 12.21
C TYR A 240 6.38 33.54 11.03
N LYS A 241 5.33 33.32 10.22
CA LYS A 241 4.98 34.24 9.13
C LYS A 241 4.52 35.60 9.65
N GLU A 242 3.70 35.60 10.70
CA GLU A 242 3.20 36.81 11.33
C GLU A 242 4.33 37.63 11.96
N TYR A 243 5.25 36.96 12.67
CA TYR A 243 6.47 37.58 13.23
C TYR A 243 7.34 38.26 12.16
N ILE A 244 7.54 37.61 11.01
CA ILE A 244 8.30 38.20 9.90
C ILE A 244 7.55 39.41 9.29
N ASN A 245 6.24 39.31 9.13
CA ASN A 245 5.43 40.40 8.56
C ASN A 245 5.43 41.65 9.45
N MET A 246 5.23 41.52 10.75
CA MET A 246 5.25 42.65 11.70
C MET A 246 6.57 43.40 11.61
N ASN A 247 7.69 42.69 11.67
CA ASN A 247 9.01 43.32 11.61
C ASN A 247 9.36 43.92 10.24
N THR A 248 8.71 43.48 9.16
CA THR A 248 8.94 44.08 7.83
C THR A 248 8.24 45.43 7.71
N ILE A 249 7.19 45.67 8.50
CA ILE A 249 6.44 46.93 8.54
C ILE A 249 7.22 47.97 9.36
N ASP A 250 7.74 47.60 10.54
CA ASP A 250 8.52 48.51 11.40
C ASP A 250 9.80 49.06 10.72
N VAL A 251 10.41 48.28 9.82
CA VAL A 251 11.59 48.70 9.03
C VAL A 251 11.20 49.64 7.88
N ARG A 252 9.94 49.65 7.45
CA ARG A 252 9.47 50.52 6.36
C ARG A 252 9.01 51.89 6.85
N ASP A 253 8.57 51.97 8.10
CA ASP A 253 8.01 53.19 8.71
C ASP A 253 9.05 54.05 9.46
N ASN A 254 10.28 53.54 9.61
CA ASN A 254 11.48 54.27 10.08
C ASN A 254 12.39 54.66 8.89
#